data_AF-A0A3S4LGD5-F1
#
_entry.id   AF-A0A3S4LGD5-F1
#
_cell.length_a   1.000
_cell.length_b   1.000
_cell.length_c   1.000
_cell.angle_alpha   90.00
_cell.angle_beta   90.00
_cell.angle_gamma   90.00
#
_symmetry.space_group_name_H-M   'P 1'
#
loop_
_entity.id
_entity.type
_entity.pdbx_description
1 polymer ?
#
loop_
_entity_poly.entity_id
_entity_poly.type
_entity_poly.pdbx_seq_one_letter_code
_entity_poly.pdbx_strand_id
1 'polypeptide(L)'
;MKGYSRKKNLMHILEAKDKNGFSGLFLAISRKDKNVVTSILNALPKLAATHHLDNEQVYKFLSAKNRTSSHVLYHVMANGDADMLKVVLDALPLLIRTCHLTKEQVLDLLKAKDFYGCPGLYLAMQNGHSDIVKVILEALPCLAQEINISASDIVDLLTAKSLARDTGLFMAMQRGHMNVIKTIFNALPTLF
;
A
#
# COMPACT_ATOMS: atom_id res chain seq x y z
N MET A 1 11.91 -31.70 -9.68
CA MET A 1 12.94 -30.74 -10.16
C MET A 1 12.46 -29.70 -11.17
N LYS A 2 11.58 -30.02 -12.15
CA LYS A 2 11.11 -29.04 -13.17
C LYS A 2 10.33 -27.83 -12.62
N GLY A 3 9.53 -27.99 -11.56
CA GLY A 3 8.76 -26.89 -10.94
C GLY A 3 9.61 -25.84 -10.21
N TYR A 4 10.67 -26.28 -9.53
CA TYR A 4 11.59 -25.40 -8.78
C TYR A 4 12.34 -24.42 -9.71
N SER A 5 12.72 -24.88 -10.91
CA SER A 5 13.35 -24.03 -11.93
C SER A 5 12.38 -23.00 -12.51
N ARG A 6 11.11 -23.35 -12.72
CA ARG A 6 10.08 -22.41 -13.24
C ARG A 6 9.73 -21.31 -12.24
N LYS A 7 9.57 -21.65 -10.96
CA LYS A 7 9.33 -20.66 -9.88
C LYS A 7 10.50 -19.68 -9.77
N LYS A 8 11.73 -20.19 -9.73
CA LYS A 8 12.95 -19.37 -9.69
C LYS A 8 13.06 -18.41 -10.87
N ASN A 9 12.78 -18.89 -12.08
CA ASN A 9 12.82 -18.05 -13.29
C ASN A 9 11.73 -16.96 -13.26
N LEU A 10 10.51 -17.28 -12.81
CA LEU A 10 9.46 -16.27 -12.66
C LEU A 10 9.86 -15.19 -11.65
N MET A 11 10.38 -15.59 -10.48
CA MET A 11 10.84 -14.63 -9.47
C MET A 11 11.97 -13.74 -10.01
N HIS A 12 12.89 -14.30 -10.81
CA HIS A 12 13.93 -13.49 -11.46
C HIS A 12 13.36 -12.44 -12.43
N ILE A 13 12.22 -12.74 -13.09
CA ILE A 13 11.52 -11.79 -13.96
C ILE A 13 10.78 -10.73 -13.13
N LEU A 14 10.00 -11.15 -12.12
CA LEU A 14 9.19 -10.24 -11.29
C LEU A 14 10.05 -9.31 -10.41
N GLU A 15 11.18 -9.82 -9.92
CA GLU A 15 12.12 -9.07 -9.08
C GLU A 15 13.22 -8.37 -9.90
N ALA A 16 13.15 -8.41 -11.23
CA ALA A 16 14.11 -7.71 -12.08
C ALA A 16 14.11 -6.21 -11.74
N LYS A 17 15.31 -5.66 -11.59
CA LYS A 17 15.53 -4.26 -11.22
C LYS A 17 16.31 -3.53 -12.31
N ASP A 18 16.02 -2.26 -12.49
CA ASP A 18 16.83 -1.38 -13.33
C ASP A 18 18.20 -1.09 -12.68
N LYS A 19 19.05 -0.33 -13.37
CA LYS A 19 20.37 0.12 -12.87
C LYS A 19 20.30 0.92 -11.57
N ASN A 20 19.13 1.45 -11.21
CA ASN A 20 18.88 2.22 -10.01
C ASN A 20 18.24 1.37 -8.89
N GLY A 21 18.03 0.08 -9.11
CA GLY A 21 17.44 -0.83 -8.13
C GLY A 21 15.91 -0.79 -8.09
N PHE A 22 15.24 -0.13 -9.02
CA PHE A 22 13.77 -0.07 -9.09
C PHE A 22 13.22 -1.32 -9.77
N SER A 23 12.24 -1.98 -9.14
CA SER A 23 11.51 -3.07 -9.78
C SER A 23 10.58 -2.55 -10.88
N GLY A 24 10.14 -3.44 -11.77
CA GLY A 24 9.15 -3.10 -12.79
C GLY A 24 7.86 -2.49 -12.21
N LEU A 25 7.33 -3.08 -11.12
CA LEU A 25 6.15 -2.55 -10.42
C LEU A 25 6.42 -1.15 -9.84
N PHE A 26 7.58 -0.96 -9.21
CA PHE A 26 7.96 0.34 -8.66
C PHE A 26 7.96 1.43 -9.74
N LEU A 27 8.54 1.14 -10.90
CA LEU A 27 8.59 2.08 -12.02
C LEU A 27 7.20 2.36 -12.61
N ALA A 28 6.35 1.34 -12.76
CA ALA A 28 4.99 1.52 -13.27
C ALA A 28 4.17 2.44 -12.35
N ILE A 29 4.25 2.23 -11.04
CA ILE A 29 3.59 3.09 -10.04
C ILE A 29 4.18 4.51 -10.07
N SER A 30 5.52 4.64 -10.10
CA SER A 30 6.19 5.96 -10.10
C SER A 30 5.87 6.78 -11.35
N ARG A 31 5.61 6.10 -12.49
CA ARG A 31 5.18 6.73 -13.75
C ARG A 31 3.67 6.98 -13.81
N LYS A 32 2.93 6.63 -12.76
CA LYS A 32 1.47 6.72 -12.68
C LYS A 32 0.75 5.91 -13.78
N ASP A 33 1.37 4.84 -14.26
CA ASP A 33 0.83 4.00 -15.33
C ASP A 33 -0.16 2.97 -14.76
N LYS A 34 -1.39 3.43 -14.54
CA LYS A 34 -2.47 2.63 -13.95
C LYS A 34 -2.81 1.39 -14.78
N ASN A 35 -2.70 1.46 -16.10
CA ASN A 35 -3.03 0.35 -16.99
C ASN A 35 -2.04 -0.80 -16.81
N VAL A 36 -0.75 -0.47 -16.75
CA VAL A 36 0.30 -1.46 -16.48
C VAL A 36 0.15 -2.04 -15.08
N VAL A 37 -0.06 -1.19 -14.05
CA VAL A 37 -0.23 -1.67 -12.66
C VAL A 37 -1.45 -2.57 -12.53
N THR A 38 -2.60 -2.17 -13.07
CA THR A 38 -3.83 -2.99 -13.07
C THR A 38 -3.61 -4.32 -13.76
N SER A 39 -2.95 -4.33 -14.92
CA SER A 39 -2.66 -5.56 -15.66
C SER A 39 -1.75 -6.51 -14.88
N ILE A 40 -0.72 -5.96 -14.21
CA ILE A 40 0.18 -6.73 -13.35
C ILE A 40 -0.58 -7.34 -12.17
N LEU A 41 -1.36 -6.54 -11.44
CA LEU A 41 -2.08 -6.99 -10.24
C LEU A 41 -3.16 -8.02 -10.59
N ASN A 42 -3.85 -7.88 -11.72
CA ASN A 42 -4.84 -8.86 -12.18
C ASN A 42 -4.20 -10.20 -12.62
N ALA A 43 -2.98 -10.17 -13.14
CA ALA A 43 -2.26 -11.38 -13.54
C ALA A 43 -1.63 -12.12 -12.34
N LEU A 44 -1.32 -11.39 -11.26
CA LEU A 44 -0.56 -11.90 -10.12
C LEU A 44 -1.20 -13.11 -9.41
N PRO A 45 -2.53 -13.17 -9.14
CA PRO A 45 -3.18 -14.35 -8.58
C PRO A 45 -2.97 -15.62 -9.42
N LYS A 46 -3.13 -15.50 -10.75
CA LYS A 46 -2.95 -16.61 -11.67
C LYS A 46 -1.50 -17.08 -11.72
N LEU A 47 -0.55 -16.14 -11.72
CA LEU A 47 0.88 -16.45 -11.65
C LEU A 47 1.24 -17.15 -10.33
N ALA A 48 0.72 -16.65 -9.22
CA ALA A 48 0.92 -17.22 -7.90
C ALA A 48 0.42 -18.67 -7.83
N ALA A 49 -0.80 -18.92 -8.32
CA ALA A 49 -1.37 -20.27 -8.39
C ALA A 49 -0.58 -21.21 -9.30
N THR A 50 -0.19 -20.74 -10.50
CA THR A 50 0.49 -21.57 -11.52
C THR A 50 1.92 -21.94 -11.12
N HIS A 51 2.60 -21.05 -10.40
CA HIS A 51 4.01 -21.21 -10.04
C HIS A 51 4.24 -21.48 -8.54
N HIS A 52 3.17 -21.67 -7.78
CA HIS A 52 3.20 -21.91 -6.33
C HIS A 52 4.00 -20.84 -5.59
N LEU A 53 3.68 -19.57 -5.86
CA LEU A 53 4.24 -18.47 -5.10
C LEU A 53 3.62 -18.46 -3.69
N ASP A 54 4.45 -18.25 -2.70
CA ASP A 54 4.01 -18.06 -1.31
C ASP A 54 3.65 -16.58 -1.05
N ASN A 55 2.99 -16.34 0.08
CA ASN A 55 2.57 -14.99 0.46
C ASN A 55 3.75 -14.03 0.59
N GLU A 56 4.90 -14.48 1.10
CA GLU A 56 6.14 -13.69 1.24
C GLU A 56 6.64 -13.19 -0.12
N GLN A 57 6.64 -14.03 -1.15
CA GLN A 57 7.03 -13.62 -2.50
C GLN A 57 6.08 -12.58 -3.11
N VAL A 58 4.78 -12.78 -2.94
CA VAL A 58 3.77 -11.84 -3.41
C VAL A 58 3.88 -10.52 -2.65
N TYR A 59 4.00 -10.58 -1.32
CA TYR A 59 4.20 -9.42 -0.47
C TYR A 59 5.48 -8.66 -0.84
N LYS A 60 6.62 -9.33 -1.02
CA LYS A 60 7.89 -8.71 -1.43
C LYS A 60 7.79 -8.01 -2.78
N PHE A 61 7.00 -8.56 -3.71
CA PHE A 61 6.73 -7.92 -4.99
C PHE A 61 5.92 -6.62 -4.82
N LEU A 62 4.87 -6.65 -4.00
CA LEU A 62 4.02 -5.48 -3.71
C LEU A 62 4.72 -4.42 -2.86
N SER A 63 5.58 -4.84 -1.93
CA SER A 63 6.32 -3.96 -1.01
C SER A 63 7.64 -3.46 -1.58
N ALA A 64 7.73 -3.38 -2.91
CA ALA A 64 8.92 -2.95 -3.62
C ALA A 64 9.41 -1.58 -3.10
N LYS A 65 10.70 -1.54 -2.77
CA LYS A 65 11.39 -0.35 -2.30
C LYS A 65 12.35 0.18 -3.35
N ASN A 66 12.55 1.48 -3.30
CA ASN A 66 13.52 2.20 -4.10
C ASN A 66 14.94 2.05 -3.50
N ARG A 67 15.98 2.63 -4.13
CA ARG A 67 17.36 2.58 -3.58
C ARG A 67 17.53 3.21 -2.19
N THR A 68 16.64 4.14 -1.83
CA THR A 68 16.63 4.78 -0.51
C THR A 68 15.72 4.03 0.46
N SER A 69 15.41 2.76 0.19
CA SER A 69 14.53 1.93 1.02
C SER A 69 13.12 2.51 1.26
N SER A 70 12.70 3.49 0.45
CA SER A 70 11.37 4.08 0.52
C SER A 70 10.38 3.21 -0.22
N HIS A 71 9.29 2.88 0.46
CA HIS A 71 8.23 2.03 -0.06
C HIS A 71 7.51 2.73 -1.23
N VAL A 72 7.10 2.00 -2.26
CA VAL A 72 6.42 2.60 -3.42
C VAL A 72 5.13 3.32 -3.03
N LEU A 73 4.31 2.69 -2.17
CA LEU A 73 3.06 3.29 -1.67
C LEU A 73 3.27 4.53 -0.80
N TYR A 74 4.45 4.70 -0.17
CA TYR A 74 4.76 5.95 0.52
C TYR A 74 4.72 7.13 -0.48
N HIS A 75 5.34 6.97 -1.66
CA HIS A 75 5.35 8.02 -2.69
C HIS A 75 3.96 8.26 -3.28
N VAL A 76 3.15 7.21 -3.44
CA VAL A 76 1.76 7.33 -3.91
C VAL A 76 0.95 8.20 -2.93
N MET A 77 1.04 7.89 -1.62
CA MET A 77 0.33 8.64 -0.58
C MET A 77 0.86 10.07 -0.44
N ALA A 78 2.19 10.24 -0.35
CA ALA A 78 2.82 11.54 -0.14
C ALA A 78 2.58 12.53 -1.29
N ASN A 79 2.43 12.03 -2.51
CA ASN A 79 2.18 12.84 -3.71
C ASN A 79 0.69 12.98 -4.06
N GLY A 80 -0.23 12.41 -3.25
CA GLY A 80 -1.67 12.53 -3.48
C GLY A 80 -2.20 11.74 -4.69
N ASP A 81 -1.56 10.64 -5.08
CA ASP A 81 -2.03 9.82 -6.21
C ASP A 81 -3.11 8.81 -5.76
N ALA A 82 -4.30 9.34 -5.48
CA ALA A 82 -5.42 8.56 -4.94
C ALA A 82 -5.91 7.47 -5.88
N ASP A 83 -5.88 7.71 -7.19
CA ASP A 83 -6.31 6.72 -8.17
C ASP A 83 -5.34 5.52 -8.21
N MET A 84 -4.02 5.76 -8.18
CA MET A 84 -3.05 4.68 -8.12
C MET A 84 -3.15 3.91 -6.80
N LEU A 85 -3.37 4.61 -5.69
CA LEU A 85 -3.61 3.95 -4.40
C LEU A 85 -4.84 3.05 -4.48
N LYS A 86 -5.94 3.55 -5.05
CA LYS A 86 -7.19 2.81 -5.22
C LYS A 86 -6.97 1.53 -6.02
N VAL A 87 -6.25 1.60 -7.14
CA VAL A 87 -5.90 0.41 -7.95
C VAL A 87 -5.20 -0.66 -7.10
N VAL A 88 -4.25 -0.27 -6.25
CA VAL A 88 -3.54 -1.22 -5.39
C VAL A 88 -4.47 -1.78 -4.31
N LEU A 89 -5.25 -0.95 -3.63
CA LEU A 89 -6.14 -1.39 -2.55
C LEU A 89 -7.29 -2.27 -3.06
N ASP A 90 -7.86 -1.96 -4.22
CA ASP A 90 -8.94 -2.76 -4.84
C ASP A 90 -8.46 -4.18 -5.22
N ALA A 91 -7.15 -4.37 -5.44
CA ALA A 91 -6.56 -5.69 -5.72
C ALA A 91 -6.31 -6.54 -4.46
N LEU A 92 -6.19 -5.92 -3.28
CA LEU A 92 -5.81 -6.61 -2.05
C LEU A 92 -6.78 -7.71 -1.61
N PRO A 93 -8.13 -7.54 -1.64
CA PRO A 93 -9.05 -8.61 -1.24
C PRO A 93 -8.86 -9.90 -2.04
N LEU A 94 -8.64 -9.78 -3.36
CA LEU A 94 -8.35 -10.93 -4.20
C LEU A 94 -7.01 -11.58 -3.82
N LEU A 95 -5.96 -10.78 -3.63
CA LEU A 95 -4.64 -11.27 -3.27
C LEU A 95 -4.60 -11.90 -1.86
N ILE A 96 -5.39 -11.41 -0.92
CA ILE A 96 -5.57 -12.05 0.39
C ILE A 96 -6.14 -13.45 0.21
N ARG A 97 -7.23 -13.59 -0.55
CA ARG A 97 -7.91 -14.87 -0.76
C ARG A 97 -7.07 -15.88 -1.55
N THR A 98 -6.37 -15.42 -2.59
CA THR A 98 -5.66 -16.31 -3.53
C THR A 98 -4.19 -16.52 -3.21
N CYS A 99 -3.55 -15.52 -2.58
CA CYS A 99 -2.12 -15.55 -2.27
C CYS A 99 -1.87 -15.62 -0.76
N HIS A 100 -2.91 -15.65 0.07
CA HIS A 100 -2.83 -15.77 1.52
C HIS A 100 -2.00 -14.66 2.18
N LEU A 101 -2.15 -13.43 1.69
CA LEU A 101 -1.55 -12.26 2.34
C LEU A 101 -2.09 -12.12 3.76
N THR A 102 -1.20 -11.91 4.72
CA THR A 102 -1.57 -11.80 6.13
C THR A 102 -2.03 -10.40 6.50
N LYS A 103 -2.66 -10.28 7.67
CA LYS A 103 -3.03 -8.98 8.24
C LYS A 103 -1.81 -8.06 8.37
N GLU A 104 -0.69 -8.60 8.86
CA GLU A 104 0.55 -7.87 9.08
C GLU A 104 1.13 -7.34 7.77
N GLN A 105 1.12 -8.15 6.71
CA GLN A 105 1.60 -7.76 5.39
C GLN A 105 0.74 -6.63 4.79
N VAL A 106 -0.59 -6.73 4.90
CA VAL A 106 -1.50 -5.68 4.40
C VAL A 106 -1.37 -4.40 5.22
N LEU A 107 -1.29 -4.50 6.54
CA LEU A 107 -1.07 -3.34 7.40
C LEU A 107 0.29 -2.69 7.15
N ASP A 108 1.34 -3.45 6.84
CA ASP A 108 2.65 -2.90 6.46
C ASP A 108 2.58 -2.11 5.14
N LEU A 109 1.87 -2.63 4.13
CA LEU A 109 1.61 -1.91 2.88
C LEU A 109 0.86 -0.58 3.13
N LEU A 110 -0.16 -0.59 3.99
CA LEU A 110 -0.92 0.61 4.37
C LEU A 110 -0.09 1.59 5.22
N LYS A 111 0.82 1.06 6.04
CA LYS A 111 1.76 1.82 6.89
C LYS A 111 3.06 2.17 6.15
N ALA A 112 3.09 2.07 4.82
CA ALA A 112 4.26 2.34 3.99
C ALA A 112 5.02 3.61 4.40
N LYS A 113 6.35 3.49 4.53
CA LYS A 113 7.23 4.55 5.06
C LYS A 113 8.34 4.92 4.09
N ASP A 114 8.89 6.10 4.29
CA ASP A 114 10.17 6.49 3.69
C ASP A 114 11.37 5.90 4.42
N PHE A 115 12.57 6.33 4.01
CA PHE A 115 13.84 5.96 4.63
C PHE A 115 13.92 6.30 6.13
N TYR A 116 13.29 7.40 6.53
CA TYR A 116 13.31 7.92 7.89
C TYR A 116 12.21 7.33 8.77
N GLY A 117 11.38 6.43 8.23
CA GLY A 117 10.24 5.87 8.93
C GLY A 117 9.02 6.79 8.98
N CYS A 118 9.01 7.87 8.19
CA CYS A 118 7.85 8.75 8.04
C CYS A 118 6.75 8.03 7.23
N PRO A 119 5.53 7.87 7.76
CA PRO A 119 4.43 7.21 7.05
C PRO A 119 3.91 8.03 5.86
N GLY A 120 3.54 7.37 4.77
CA GLY A 120 2.95 8.03 3.60
C GLY A 120 1.62 8.71 3.93
N LEU A 121 0.78 8.05 4.73
CA LEU A 121 -0.49 8.60 5.19
C LEU A 121 -0.32 9.86 6.07
N TYR A 122 0.76 9.94 6.85
CA TYR A 122 1.10 11.16 7.59
C TYR A 122 1.30 12.34 6.64
N LEU A 123 2.11 12.16 5.58
CA LEU A 123 2.35 13.21 4.59
C LEU A 123 1.11 13.55 3.78
N ALA A 124 0.29 12.56 3.44
CA ALA A 124 -0.98 12.80 2.77
C ALA A 124 -1.88 13.76 3.58
N MET A 125 -2.02 13.50 4.89
CA MET A 125 -2.78 14.39 5.78
C MET A 125 -2.11 15.76 5.95
N GLN A 126 -0.80 15.79 6.17
CA GLN A 126 -0.03 17.03 6.32
C GLN A 126 -0.15 17.95 5.09
N ASN A 127 -0.20 17.38 3.89
CA ASN A 127 -0.27 18.12 2.62
C ASN A 127 -1.71 18.34 2.12
N GLY A 128 -2.72 17.88 2.85
CA GLY A 128 -4.13 18.10 2.51
C GLY A 128 -4.69 17.17 1.45
N HIS A 129 -4.05 16.03 1.17
CA HIS A 129 -4.52 14.99 0.23
C HIS A 129 -5.68 14.19 0.84
N SER A 130 -6.86 14.81 0.92
CA SER A 130 -8.08 14.21 1.50
C SER A 130 -8.63 13.03 0.71
N ASP A 131 -8.30 12.97 -0.58
CA ASP A 131 -8.61 11.87 -1.49
C ASP A 131 -7.86 10.58 -1.14
N ILE A 132 -6.56 10.67 -0.79
CA ILE A 132 -5.79 9.53 -0.26
C ILE A 132 -6.43 8.99 1.01
N VAL A 133 -6.77 9.88 1.94
CA VAL A 133 -7.39 9.51 3.22
C VAL A 133 -8.73 8.83 2.96
N LYS A 134 -9.55 9.38 2.06
CA LYS A 134 -10.83 8.81 1.67
C LYS A 134 -10.66 7.40 1.09
N VAL A 135 -9.75 7.20 0.14
CA VAL A 135 -9.49 5.89 -0.49
C VAL A 135 -9.10 4.83 0.54
N ILE A 136 -8.23 5.16 1.50
CA ILE A 136 -7.86 4.22 2.57
C ILE A 136 -9.08 3.88 3.43
N LEU A 137 -9.82 4.89 3.89
CA LEU A 137 -10.97 4.70 4.78
C LEU A 137 -12.09 3.89 4.12
N GLU A 138 -12.34 4.07 2.83
CA GLU A 138 -13.32 3.29 2.07
C GLU A 138 -12.88 1.83 1.85
N ALA A 139 -11.57 1.57 1.77
CA ALA A 139 -11.04 0.21 1.60
C ALA A 139 -11.04 -0.61 2.91
N LEU A 140 -10.90 0.06 4.07
CA LEU A 140 -10.75 -0.61 5.37
C LEU A 140 -11.87 -1.60 5.71
N PRO A 141 -13.18 -1.30 5.54
CA PRO A 141 -14.24 -2.26 5.85
C PRO A 141 -14.13 -3.56 5.06
N CYS A 142 -13.77 -3.48 3.77
CA CYS A 142 -13.58 -4.65 2.94
C CYS A 142 -12.37 -5.46 3.40
N LEU A 143 -11.23 -4.81 3.65
CA LEU A 143 -10.04 -5.48 4.16
C LEU A 143 -10.25 -6.09 5.55
N ALA A 144 -11.01 -5.42 6.42
CA ALA A 144 -11.34 -5.93 7.75
C ALA A 144 -12.13 -7.24 7.70
N GLN A 145 -13.04 -7.40 6.72
CA GLN A 145 -13.77 -8.65 6.52
C GLN A 145 -12.84 -9.80 6.08
N GLU A 146 -11.78 -9.51 5.34
CA GLU A 146 -10.86 -10.54 4.83
C GLU A 146 -9.83 -11.01 5.87
N ILE A 147 -9.27 -10.09 6.66
CA ILE A 147 -8.09 -10.35 7.52
C ILE A 147 -8.27 -9.86 8.96
N ASN A 148 -9.49 -9.55 9.38
CA ASN A 148 -9.82 -9.14 10.75
C ASN A 148 -8.98 -7.93 11.23
N ILE A 149 -8.95 -6.87 10.43
CA ILE A 149 -8.42 -5.56 10.85
C ILE A 149 -9.32 -5.03 11.96
N SER A 150 -8.75 -4.83 13.14
CA SER A 150 -9.48 -4.34 14.31
C SER A 150 -9.57 -2.82 14.36
N ALA A 151 -10.47 -2.30 15.19
CA ALA A 151 -10.50 -0.88 15.56
C ALA A 151 -9.13 -0.35 16.01
N SER A 152 -8.37 -1.14 16.78
CA SER A 152 -7.02 -0.76 17.23
C SER A 152 -6.05 -0.63 16.06
N ASP A 153 -6.12 -1.54 15.07
CA ASP A 153 -5.27 -1.49 13.88
C ASP A 153 -5.55 -0.21 13.06
N ILE A 154 -6.83 0.20 12.99
CA ILE A 154 -7.27 1.43 12.32
C ILE A 154 -6.77 2.67 13.08
N VAL A 155 -6.89 2.69 14.40
CA VAL A 155 -6.35 3.78 15.23
C VAL A 155 -4.84 3.89 15.05
N ASP A 156 -4.12 2.77 15.07
CA ASP A 156 -2.66 2.75 14.86
C ASP A 156 -2.26 3.28 13.48
N LEU A 157 -3.06 3.00 12.44
CA LEU A 157 -2.85 3.52 11.09
C LEU A 157 -3.08 5.03 11.04
N LEU A 158 -4.19 5.52 11.60
CA LEU A 158 -4.56 6.95 11.57
C LEU A 158 -3.71 7.82 12.50
N THR A 159 -3.15 7.23 13.55
CA THR A 159 -2.29 7.93 14.53
C THR A 159 -0.80 7.74 14.28
N ALA A 160 -0.42 7.18 13.13
CA ALA A 160 0.98 7.01 12.75
C ALA A 160 1.72 8.35 12.80
N LYS A 161 2.90 8.34 13.43
CA LYS A 161 3.66 9.55 13.78
C LYS A 161 4.85 9.77 12.86
N SER A 162 5.17 11.03 12.63
CA SER A 162 6.47 11.45 12.08
C SER A 162 7.60 11.27 13.10
N LEU A 163 8.84 11.53 12.65
CA LEU A 163 10.00 11.62 13.54
C LEU A 163 9.84 12.66 14.66
N ALA A 164 9.11 13.75 14.41
CA ALA A 164 8.80 14.79 15.40
C ALA A 164 7.69 14.37 16.39
N ARG A 165 7.16 13.15 16.26
CA ARG A 165 6.06 12.57 17.06
C ARG A 165 4.68 13.19 16.79
N ASP A 166 4.56 14.08 15.82
CA ASP A 166 3.28 14.61 15.34
C ASP A 166 2.52 13.57 14.51
N THR A 167 1.19 13.55 14.61
CA THR A 167 0.30 12.75 13.76
C THR A 167 -0.09 13.52 12.50
N GLY A 168 -0.50 12.81 11.46
CA GLY A 168 -0.94 13.43 10.21
C GLY A 168 -2.15 14.33 10.41
N LEU A 169 -3.12 13.88 11.23
CA LEU A 169 -4.32 14.65 11.54
C LEU A 169 -4.02 15.94 12.32
N PHE A 170 -3.08 15.90 13.28
CA PHE A 170 -2.64 17.10 13.97
C PHE A 170 -2.08 18.14 12.98
N MET A 171 -1.22 17.71 12.05
CA MET A 171 -0.67 18.60 11.03
C MET A 171 -1.75 19.14 10.09
N ALA A 172 -2.73 18.32 9.71
CA ALA A 172 -3.86 18.75 8.90
C ALA A 172 -4.70 19.83 9.60
N MET A 173 -4.93 19.69 10.90
CA MET A 173 -5.60 20.71 11.73
C MET A 173 -4.78 21.99 11.82
N GLN A 174 -3.49 21.88 12.14
CA GLN A 174 -2.58 23.03 12.24
C GLN A 174 -2.51 23.82 10.92
N ARG A 175 -2.54 23.13 9.77
CA ARG A 175 -2.44 23.73 8.43
C ARG A 175 -3.80 24.09 7.82
N GLY A 176 -4.91 23.85 8.52
CA GLY A 176 -6.25 24.21 8.05
C GLY A 176 -6.78 23.34 6.89
N HIS A 177 -6.30 22.10 6.74
CA HIS A 177 -6.76 21.18 5.69
C HIS A 177 -8.14 20.59 6.01
N MET A 178 -9.17 21.43 5.88
CA MET A 178 -10.55 21.13 6.27
C MET A 178 -11.13 19.87 5.62
N ASN A 179 -10.78 19.59 4.35
CA ASN A 179 -11.26 18.39 3.67
C ASN A 179 -10.72 17.10 4.30
N VAL A 180 -9.45 17.08 4.74
CA VAL A 180 -8.88 15.93 5.46
C VAL A 180 -9.61 15.72 6.78
N ILE A 181 -9.81 16.81 7.54
CA ILE A 181 -10.48 16.77 8.85
C ILE A 181 -11.90 16.23 8.70
N LYS A 182 -12.68 16.79 7.76
CA LYS A 182 -14.05 16.34 7.46
C LYS A 182 -14.09 14.88 7.04
N THR A 183 -13.21 14.46 6.13
CA THR A 183 -13.15 13.07 5.67
C THR A 183 -12.93 12.10 6.83
N ILE A 184 -11.99 12.39 7.73
CA ILE A 184 -11.74 11.53 8.90
C ILE A 184 -12.93 11.57 9.85
N PHE A 185 -13.41 12.75 10.23
CA PHE A 185 -14.47 12.90 11.24
C PHE A 185 -15.78 12.26 10.80
N ASN A 186 -16.10 12.31 9.52
CA ASN A 186 -17.28 11.64 8.96
C ASN A 186 -17.13 10.11 8.95
N ALA A 187 -15.91 9.60 8.85
CA ALA A 187 -15.65 8.16 8.84
C ALA A 187 -15.55 7.55 10.24
N LEU A 188 -15.08 8.29 11.25
CA LEU A 188 -14.90 7.76 12.62
C LEU A 188 -16.13 7.00 13.17
N PRO A 189 -17.38 7.48 13.04
CA PRO A 189 -18.56 6.76 13.53
C PRO A 189 -18.83 5.41 12.85
N THR A 190 -18.22 5.16 11.69
CA THR A 190 -18.40 3.92 10.91
C THR A 190 -17.26 2.92 11.11
N LEU A 191 -16.17 3.33 11.76
CA LEU A 191 -14.95 2.52 11.95
C LEU A 191 -14.91 1.83 13.33
N PHE A 192 -15.86 2.13 14.22
CA PHE A 192 -15.94 1.65 15.60
C PHE A 192 -17.34 1.13 15.94
#